data_AF-A0A2T0BDL1-F1
#
_entry.id   AF-A0A2T0BDL1-F1
#
_cell.length_a   1.000
_cell.length_b   1.000
_cell.length_c   1.000
_cell.angle_alpha   90.00
_cell.angle_beta   90.00
_cell.angle_gamma   90.00
#
_symmetry.space_group_name_H-M   'P 1'
#
loop_
_entity.id
_entity.type
_entity.pdbx_description
1 polymer ?
#
loop_
_entity_poly.entity_id
_entity_poly.type
_entity_poly.pdbx_seq_one_letter_code
_entity_poly.pdbx_strand_id
1 'polypeptide(L)'
;MSIKETIKRYLFFTAGLFMMAVGVALSTRSNLGTSPISSVPYVLSLGLPMTIGQFTFIMNLVLIAFQIILLRKQYKLIQLLQIVVAIVFSYFTDFTMELFSWINVTNYPAQLGVFALSCLILAIGVSMEVTANVVLMAGEGVVSAISTISKKEFGKLKVAFDFTLVITGCILSFIFFP
;
A
#
# COMPACT_ATOMS: atom_id res chain seq x y z
N MET A 1 -19.25 16.33 -14.97
CA MET A 1 -17.90 15.83 -15.34
C MET A 1 -17.99 15.19 -16.70
N SER A 2 -17.08 15.51 -17.63
CA SER A 2 -17.11 14.87 -18.95
C SER A 2 -16.65 13.41 -18.83
N ILE A 3 -17.30 12.49 -19.56
CA ILE A 3 -16.93 11.06 -19.60
C ILE A 3 -15.44 10.88 -19.96
N LYS A 4 -14.91 11.74 -20.84
CA LYS A 4 -13.49 11.73 -21.23
C LYS A 4 -12.53 12.09 -20.09
N GLU A 5 -12.90 13.02 -19.22
CA GLU A 5 -12.08 13.39 -18.04
C GLU A 5 -12.09 12.27 -16.99
N THR A 6 -13.25 11.63 -16.82
CA THR A 6 -13.42 10.51 -15.89
C THR A 6 -12.52 9.34 -16.31
N ILE A 7 -12.56 8.94 -17.59
CA ILE A 7 -11.71 7.86 -18.12
C ILE A 7 -10.22 8.19 -17.95
N LYS A 8 -9.79 9.43 -18.25
CA LYS A 8 -8.40 9.85 -18.04
C LYS A 8 -7.97 9.73 -16.57
N ARG A 9 -8.83 10.13 -15.63
CA ARG A 9 -8.54 9.99 -14.19
C ARG A 9 -8.40 8.54 -13.76
N TYR A 10 -9.28 7.64 -14.22
CA TYR A 10 -9.18 6.22 -13.91
C TYR A 10 -7.94 5.56 -14.53
N LEU A 11 -7.57 5.92 -15.76
CA LEU A 11 -6.32 5.48 -16.39
C LEU A 11 -5.10 5.96 -15.62
N PHE A 12 -5.10 7.24 -15.21
CA PHE A 12 -4.00 7.81 -14.44
C PHE A 12 -3.88 7.16 -13.05
N PHE A 13 -5.02 6.89 -12.41
CA PHE A 13 -5.10 6.18 -11.14
C PHE A 13 -4.58 4.75 -11.23
N THR A 14 -5.01 3.99 -12.25
CA THR A 14 -4.54 2.61 -12.46
C THR A 14 -3.06 2.54 -12.80
N ALA A 15 -2.54 3.48 -13.58
CA ALA A 15 -1.10 3.63 -13.81
C ALA A 15 -0.34 3.95 -12.50
N GLY A 16 -0.91 4.80 -11.64
CA GLY A 16 -0.37 5.10 -10.32
C GLY A 16 -0.29 3.84 -9.44
N LEU A 17 -1.37 3.05 -9.37
CA LEU A 17 -1.40 1.78 -8.64
C LEU A 17 -0.35 0.79 -9.14
N PHE A 18 -0.16 0.70 -10.46
CA PHE A 18 0.86 -0.16 -11.04
C PHE A 18 2.28 0.30 -10.65
N MET A 19 2.55 1.61 -10.74
CA MET A 19 3.83 2.19 -10.28
C MET A 19 4.07 1.91 -8.79
N MET A 20 3.04 2.03 -7.95
CA MET A 20 3.15 1.68 -6.53
C MET A 20 3.51 0.20 -6.34
N ALA A 21 2.85 -0.71 -7.06
CA ALA A 21 3.14 -2.14 -7.00
C ALA A 21 4.58 -2.48 -7.46
N VAL A 22 5.11 -1.77 -8.47
CA VAL A 22 6.51 -1.88 -8.88
C VAL A 22 7.44 -1.40 -7.76
N GLY A 23 7.15 -0.25 -7.14
CA GLY A 23 7.92 0.27 -6.01
C GLY A 23 7.96 -0.70 -4.82
N VAL A 24 6.82 -1.29 -4.47
CA VAL A 24 6.74 -2.31 -3.39
C VAL A 24 7.58 -3.54 -3.74
N ALA A 25 7.49 -4.05 -4.97
CA ALA A 25 8.27 -5.21 -5.41
C ALA A 25 9.78 -4.94 -5.37
N LEU A 26 10.22 -3.80 -5.91
CA LEU A 26 11.64 -3.41 -5.89
C LEU A 26 12.18 -3.18 -4.48
N SER A 27 11.40 -2.54 -3.60
CA SER A 27 11.77 -2.39 -2.19
C SER A 27 11.96 -3.76 -1.55
N THR A 28 11.02 -4.68 -1.75
CA THR A 28 11.12 -6.04 -1.22
C THR A 28 12.35 -6.79 -1.75
N ARG A 29 12.66 -6.64 -3.04
CA ARG A 29 13.84 -7.27 -3.68
C ARG A 29 15.17 -6.60 -3.32
N SER A 30 15.16 -5.39 -2.75
CA SER A 30 16.37 -4.71 -2.27
C SER A 30 16.98 -5.34 -1.01
N ASN A 31 16.25 -6.22 -0.33
CA ASN A 31 16.67 -6.92 0.88
C ASN A 31 17.01 -6.00 2.08
N LEU A 32 16.66 -4.71 2.01
CA LEU A 32 16.80 -3.73 3.09
C LEU A 32 15.49 -3.54 3.87
N GLY A 33 14.43 -4.26 3.50
CA GLY A 33 13.09 -4.15 4.09
C GLY A 33 12.03 -3.72 3.08
N THR A 34 10.82 -3.49 3.56
CA THR A 34 9.64 -3.13 2.75
C THR A 34 8.99 -1.85 3.27
N SER A 35 8.03 -1.30 2.51
CA SER A 35 7.18 -0.21 2.99
C SER A 35 6.44 -0.63 4.28
N PRO A 36 6.24 0.28 5.26
CA PRO A 36 5.50 -0.01 6.50
C PRO A 36 4.13 -0.67 6.28
N ILE A 37 3.40 -0.22 5.26
CA ILE A 37 2.10 -0.79 4.86
C ILE A 37 2.22 -2.23 4.35
N SER A 38 3.33 -2.55 3.67
CA SER A 38 3.59 -3.88 3.14
C SER A 38 4.39 -4.77 4.11
N SER A 39 4.85 -4.24 5.23
CA SER A 39 5.65 -4.99 6.21
C SER A 39 4.86 -6.11 6.87
N VAL A 40 3.61 -5.86 7.25
CA VAL A 40 2.69 -6.87 7.82
C VAL A 40 2.39 -7.99 6.81
N PRO A 41 1.91 -7.71 5.59
CA PRO A 41 1.64 -8.78 4.63
C PRO A 41 2.92 -9.51 4.18
N TYR A 42 4.07 -8.83 4.17
CA TYR A 42 5.36 -9.47 3.87
C TYR A 42 5.76 -10.50 4.93
N VAL A 43 5.78 -10.12 6.21
CA VAL A 43 6.14 -11.06 7.30
C VAL A 43 5.18 -12.25 7.35
N LEU A 44 3.87 -12.01 7.14
CA LEU A 44 2.88 -13.09 7.05
C LEU A 44 3.13 -13.99 5.84
N SER A 45 3.49 -13.44 4.68
CA SER A 45 3.83 -14.23 3.48
C SER A 45 5.08 -15.09 3.63
N LEU A 46 5.98 -14.75 4.56
CA LEU A 46 7.14 -15.60 4.86
C LEU A 46 6.77 -16.80 5.75
N GLY A 47 5.77 -16.65 6.63
CA GLY A 47 5.35 -17.70 7.56
C GLY A 47 4.17 -18.56 7.08
N LEU A 48 3.42 -18.12 6.08
CA LEU A 48 2.20 -18.77 5.58
C LEU A 48 2.25 -18.93 4.05
N PRO A 49 1.55 -19.93 3.47
CA PRO A 49 1.63 -20.26 2.03
C PRO A 49 0.91 -19.26 1.09
N MET A 50 0.57 -18.07 1.57
CA MET A 50 -0.17 -17.05 0.82
C MET A 50 0.77 -15.95 0.31
N THR A 51 0.42 -15.35 -0.83
CA THR A 51 1.25 -14.32 -1.47
C THR A 51 1.17 -12.97 -0.75
N ILE A 52 2.14 -12.08 -1.01
CA ILE A 52 2.13 -10.71 -0.50
C ILE A 52 0.86 -9.98 -0.95
N GLY A 53 0.43 -10.15 -2.20
CA GLY A 53 -0.80 -9.57 -2.73
C GLY A 53 -2.03 -10.07 -1.98
N GLN A 54 -2.15 -11.37 -1.72
CA GLN A 54 -3.29 -11.92 -0.96
C GLN A 54 -3.37 -11.38 0.47
N PHE A 55 -2.25 -11.30 1.19
CA PHE A 55 -2.24 -10.69 2.52
C PHE A 55 -2.51 -9.19 2.47
N THR A 56 -2.02 -8.50 1.45
CA THR A 56 -2.31 -7.08 1.22
C THR A 56 -3.81 -6.87 0.99
N PHE A 57 -4.47 -7.76 0.24
CA PHE A 57 -5.92 -7.71 0.06
C PHE A 57 -6.66 -7.88 1.38
N ILE A 58 -6.31 -8.89 2.17
CA ILE A 58 -6.92 -9.14 3.49
C ILE A 58 -6.73 -7.94 4.41
N MET A 59 -5.51 -7.39 4.47
CA MET A 59 -5.22 -6.21 5.27
C MET A 59 -6.07 -5.01 4.83
N ASN A 60 -6.20 -4.77 3.52
CA ASN A 60 -7.07 -3.71 3.00
C ASN A 60 -8.53 -3.93 3.41
N LEU A 61 -9.05 -5.17 3.37
CA LEU A 61 -10.41 -5.45 3.84
C LEU A 61 -10.59 -5.12 5.32
N VAL A 62 -9.62 -5.49 6.17
CA VAL A 62 -9.65 -5.15 7.61
C VAL A 62 -9.64 -3.63 7.80
N LEU A 63 -8.82 -2.91 7.04
CA LEU A 63 -8.75 -1.45 7.11
C LEU A 63 -10.04 -0.78 6.63
N ILE A 64 -10.68 -1.29 5.57
CA ILE A 64 -11.98 -0.81 5.09
C ILE A 64 -13.04 -1.03 6.17
N ALA A 65 -13.09 -2.21 6.80
CA ALA A 65 -14.01 -2.49 7.90
C ALA A 65 -13.78 -1.54 9.08
N PHE A 66 -12.51 -1.29 9.45
CA PHE A 66 -12.15 -0.32 10.47
C PHE A 66 -12.60 1.10 10.09
N GLN A 67 -12.41 1.51 8.84
CA GLN A 67 -12.86 2.80 8.32
C GLN A 67 -14.39 2.96 8.43
N ILE A 68 -15.15 1.91 8.11
CA ILE A 68 -16.62 1.90 8.24
C ILE A 68 -17.03 2.08 9.71
N ILE A 69 -16.37 1.37 10.65
CA ILE A 69 -16.65 1.47 12.09
C ILE A 69 -16.29 2.87 12.62
N LEU A 70 -15.21 3.47 12.13
CA LEU A 70 -14.73 4.79 12.55
C LEU A 70 -15.64 5.92 12.03
N LEU A 71 -16.00 5.91 10.74
CA LEU A 71 -16.82 6.96 10.12
C LEU A 71 -18.31 6.78 10.36
N ARG A 72 -18.78 5.56 10.58
CA ARG A 72 -20.20 5.19 10.75
C ARG A 72 -21.07 5.86 9.68
N LYS A 73 -21.87 6.87 10.08
CA LYS A 73 -22.81 7.60 9.20
C LYS A 73 -22.13 8.54 8.20
N GLN A 74 -20.84 8.86 8.39
CA GLN A 74 -20.08 9.69 7.46
C GLN A 74 -19.37 8.88 6.36
N TYR A 75 -19.53 7.54 6.37
CA TYR A 75 -18.92 6.67 5.37
C TYR A 75 -19.58 6.89 4.01
N LYS A 76 -18.80 7.33 3.03
CA LYS A 76 -19.30 7.56 1.67
C LYS A 76 -19.29 6.24 0.92
N LEU A 77 -20.41 5.84 0.30
CA LEU A 77 -20.50 4.61 -0.50
C LEU A 77 -19.41 4.51 -1.59
N ILE A 78 -18.92 5.64 -2.11
CA ILE A 78 -17.82 5.66 -3.07
C ILE A 78 -16.53 5.01 -2.54
N GLN A 79 -16.33 4.96 -1.22
CA GLN A 79 -15.19 4.27 -0.59
C GLN A 79 -15.30 2.75 -0.70
N LEU A 80 -16.48 2.16 -1.00
CA LEU A 80 -16.57 0.72 -1.29
C LEU A 80 -15.80 0.34 -2.56
N LEU A 81 -15.57 1.29 -3.46
CA LEU A 81 -14.70 1.07 -4.62
C LEU A 81 -13.26 0.75 -4.21
N GLN A 82 -12.85 1.07 -2.97
CA GLN A 82 -11.57 0.62 -2.39
C GLN A 82 -11.41 -0.89 -2.43
N ILE A 83 -12.50 -1.66 -2.34
CA ILE A 83 -12.44 -3.13 -2.43
C ILE A 83 -11.97 -3.54 -3.83
N VAL A 84 -12.54 -2.95 -4.88
CA VAL A 84 -12.14 -3.20 -6.27
C VAL A 84 -10.69 -2.77 -6.49
N VAL A 85 -10.32 -1.59 -5.99
CA VAL A 85 -8.96 -1.08 -6.05
C VAL A 85 -7.98 -2.02 -5.33
N ALA A 86 -8.34 -2.54 -4.17
CA ALA A 86 -7.51 -3.47 -3.40
C ALA A 86 -7.28 -4.77 -4.17
N ILE A 87 -8.29 -5.30 -4.88
CA ILE A 87 -8.13 -6.47 -5.75
C ILE A 87 -7.12 -6.17 -6.86
N VAL A 88 -7.31 -5.06 -7.57
CA VAL A 88 -6.43 -4.65 -8.69
C VAL A 88 -4.99 -4.45 -8.20
N PHE A 89 -4.81 -3.74 -7.09
CA PHE A 89 -3.49 -3.49 -6.50
C PHE A 89 -2.81 -4.78 -6.03
N SER A 90 -3.57 -5.70 -5.43
CA SER A 90 -3.04 -6.99 -4.96
C SER A 90 -2.58 -7.86 -6.13
N TYR A 91 -3.37 -7.90 -7.22
CA TYR A 91 -2.98 -8.57 -8.45
C TYR A 91 -1.73 -7.95 -9.08
N PHE A 92 -1.66 -6.62 -9.16
CA PHE A 92 -0.46 -5.93 -9.65
C PHE A 92 0.76 -6.22 -8.77
N THR A 93 0.59 -6.30 -7.45
CA THR A 93 1.69 -6.60 -6.52
C THR A 93 2.23 -8.01 -6.72
N ASP A 94 1.36 -9.01 -6.85
CA ASP A 94 1.81 -10.38 -7.13
C ASP A 94 2.49 -10.48 -8.50
N PHE A 95 1.89 -9.84 -9.52
CA PHE A 95 2.48 -9.77 -10.85
C PHE A 95 3.85 -9.10 -10.86
N THR A 96 4.04 -7.96 -10.17
CA THR A 96 5.35 -7.29 -10.12
C THR A 96 6.36 -8.07 -9.29
N MET A 97 5.92 -8.74 -8.21
CA MET A 97 6.79 -9.61 -7.40
C MET A 97 7.34 -10.80 -8.18
N GLU A 98 6.52 -11.39 -9.06
CA GLU A 98 6.94 -12.44 -9.99
C GLU A 98 7.81 -11.88 -11.12
N LEU A 99 7.43 -10.73 -11.70
CA LEU A 99 8.17 -10.06 -12.76
C LEU A 99 9.58 -9.68 -12.33
N PHE A 100 9.77 -9.26 -11.08
CA PHE A 100 11.08 -8.89 -10.52
C PHE A 100 11.74 -10.02 -9.71
N SER A 101 11.29 -11.27 -9.88
CA SER A 101 11.84 -12.42 -9.15
C SER A 101 13.31 -12.70 -9.44
N TRP A 102 13.79 -12.31 -10.62
CA TRP A 102 15.19 -12.43 -11.04
C TRP A 102 16.12 -11.38 -10.43
N ILE A 103 15.58 -10.33 -9.79
CA ILE A 103 16.39 -9.33 -9.10
C ILE A 103 16.76 -9.87 -7.71
N ASN A 104 18.02 -10.25 -7.55
CA ASN A 104 18.59 -10.58 -6.25
C ASN A 104 19.84 -9.73 -6.01
N VAL A 105 19.73 -8.75 -5.13
CA VAL A 105 20.81 -7.80 -4.87
C VAL A 105 21.53 -8.19 -3.59
N THR A 106 22.77 -8.67 -3.74
CA THR A 106 23.61 -9.10 -2.61
C THR A 106 24.56 -8.00 -2.13
N ASN A 107 24.93 -7.07 -3.01
CA ASN A 107 25.87 -6.00 -2.69
C ASN A 107 25.17 -4.83 -2.00
N TYR A 108 25.62 -4.46 -0.79
CA TYR A 108 25.00 -3.39 0.01
C TYR A 108 24.84 -2.04 -0.72
N PRO A 109 25.84 -1.53 -1.49
CA PRO A 109 25.64 -0.29 -2.26
C PRO A 109 24.56 -0.43 -3.35
N ALA A 110 24.46 -1.60 -3.97
CA ALA A 110 23.43 -1.87 -4.98
C ALA A 110 22.05 -2.01 -4.32
N GLN A 111 21.97 -2.60 -3.12
CA GLN A 111 20.74 -2.67 -2.33
C GLN A 111 20.22 -1.26 -2.02
N LEU A 112 21.10 -0.36 -1.57
CA LEU A 112 20.76 1.05 -1.35
C LEU A 112 20.28 1.74 -2.62
N GLY A 113 20.94 1.48 -3.77
CA GLY A 113 20.53 2.03 -5.05
C GLY A 113 19.13 1.59 -5.49
N VAL A 114 18.84 0.28 -5.40
CA VAL A 114 17.52 -0.28 -5.74
C VAL A 114 16.46 0.19 -4.75
N PHE A 115 16.78 0.27 -3.45
CA PHE A 115 15.88 0.80 -2.44
C PHE A 115 15.54 2.27 -2.69
N ALA A 116 16.54 3.12 -2.95
CA ALA A 116 16.32 4.52 -3.28
C ALA A 116 15.45 4.69 -4.54
N LEU A 117 15.71 3.90 -5.59
CA LEU A 117 14.90 3.88 -6.80
C LEU A 117 13.45 3.45 -6.50
N SER A 118 13.28 2.44 -5.65
CA SER A 118 11.96 1.96 -5.23
C SER A 118 11.16 3.04 -4.50
N CYS A 119 11.80 3.82 -3.63
CA CYS A 119 11.20 4.94 -2.93
C CYS A 119 10.73 6.04 -3.90
N LEU A 120 11.52 6.36 -4.93
CA LEU A 120 11.14 7.34 -5.96
C LEU A 120 9.94 6.86 -6.76
N ILE A 121 9.96 5.61 -7.22
CA ILE A 121 8.86 5.01 -7.99
C ILE A 121 7.58 4.97 -7.15
N LEU A 122 7.68 4.56 -5.89
CA LEU A 122 6.55 4.51 -4.96
C LEU A 122 5.99 5.92 -4.71
N ALA A 123 6.86 6.93 -4.50
CA ALA A 123 6.44 8.32 -4.29
C ALA A 123 5.71 8.90 -5.51
N ILE A 124 6.16 8.58 -6.72
CA ILE A 124 5.48 8.95 -7.97
C ILE A 124 4.10 8.28 -8.02
N GLY A 125 4.04 6.97 -7.75
CA GLY A 125 2.79 6.20 -7.74
C GLY A 125 1.75 6.77 -6.77
N VAL A 126 2.14 7.03 -5.51
CA VAL A 126 1.28 7.67 -4.50
C VAL A 126 0.84 9.06 -4.95
N SER A 127 1.75 9.86 -5.51
CA SER A 127 1.40 11.20 -6.00
C SER A 127 0.36 11.14 -7.13
N MET A 128 0.47 10.16 -8.03
CA MET A 128 -0.50 9.93 -9.10
C MET A 128 -1.86 9.50 -8.56
N GLU A 129 -1.86 8.58 -7.58
CA GLU A 129 -3.07 8.12 -6.87
C GLU A 129 -3.84 9.30 -6.26
N VAL A 130 -3.15 10.12 -5.46
CA VAL A 130 -3.72 11.28 -4.77
C VAL A 130 -4.21 12.33 -5.77
N THR A 131 -3.45 12.58 -6.85
CA THR A 131 -3.81 13.56 -7.89
C THR A 131 -5.03 13.12 -8.71
N ALA A 132 -5.17 11.81 -8.97
CA ALA A 132 -6.32 11.28 -9.69
C ALA A 132 -7.64 11.54 -8.93
N ASN A 133 -7.56 11.63 -7.60
CA ASN A 133 -8.68 11.98 -6.71
C ASN A 133 -9.96 11.19 -7.05
N VAL A 134 -9.77 9.88 -7.28
CA VAL A 134 -10.82 8.91 -7.54
C VAL A 134 -11.23 8.30 -6.20
N VAL A 135 -10.34 7.50 -5.61
CA VAL A 135 -10.47 6.87 -4.31
C VAL A 135 -9.05 6.69 -3.75
N LEU A 136 -8.89 6.82 -2.43
CA LEU A 136 -7.62 6.54 -1.76
C LEU A 136 -7.58 5.06 -1.34
N MET A 137 -6.43 4.42 -1.47
CA MET A 137 -6.17 3.07 -0.99
C MET A 137 -6.49 2.97 0.51
N ALA A 138 -6.92 1.79 1.00
CA ALA A 138 -7.54 1.69 2.32
C ALA A 138 -6.67 2.24 3.45
N GLY A 139 -5.34 2.02 3.40
CA GLY A 139 -4.39 2.60 4.34
C GLY A 139 -4.43 4.14 4.38
N GLU A 140 -4.40 4.78 3.22
CA GLU A 140 -4.53 6.24 3.12
C GLU A 140 -5.94 6.72 3.47
N GLY A 141 -6.95 5.93 3.11
CA GLY A 141 -8.36 6.18 3.45
C GLY A 141 -8.60 6.26 4.95
N VAL A 142 -8.04 5.33 5.73
CA VAL A 142 -8.12 5.33 7.20
C VAL A 142 -7.44 6.57 7.79
N VAL A 143 -6.25 6.92 7.31
CA VAL A 143 -5.54 8.12 7.79
C VAL A 143 -6.34 9.40 7.46
N SER A 144 -6.91 9.48 6.26
CA SER A 144 -7.76 10.59 5.81
C SER A 144 -9.03 10.71 6.66
N ALA A 145 -9.65 9.57 6.96
CA ALA A 145 -10.80 9.44 7.85
C ALA A 145 -10.49 9.99 9.25
N ILE A 146 -9.38 9.55 9.85
CA ILE A 146 -8.95 10.00 11.18
C ILE A 146 -8.60 11.49 11.17
N SER A 147 -7.96 11.98 10.09
CA SER A 147 -7.64 13.40 9.92
C SER A 147 -8.88 14.27 9.87
N THR A 148 -9.92 13.82 9.17
CA THR A 148 -11.21 14.53 9.07
C THR A 148 -11.90 14.64 10.44
N ILE A 149 -11.88 13.58 11.25
CA ILE A 149 -12.51 13.56 12.58
C ILE A 149 -11.68 14.34 13.60
N SER A 150 -10.36 14.15 13.60
CA SER A 150 -9.45 14.71 14.61
C SER A 150 -9.00 16.14 14.29
N LYS A 151 -9.27 16.65 13.08
CA LYS A 151 -8.77 17.93 12.55
C LYS A 151 -7.24 18.08 12.63
N LYS A 152 -6.52 16.96 12.67
CA LYS A 152 -5.04 16.91 12.68
C LYS A 152 -4.53 16.74 11.26
N GLU A 153 -3.32 17.24 11.01
CA GLU A 153 -2.66 17.15 9.70
C GLU A 153 -2.50 15.70 9.24
N PHE A 154 -2.91 15.43 7.99
CA PHE A 154 -2.82 14.10 7.36
C PHE A 154 -1.40 13.51 7.45
N GLY A 155 -0.36 14.32 7.22
CA GLY A 155 1.03 13.86 7.27
C GLY A 155 1.43 13.31 8.65
N LYS A 156 1.09 14.02 9.74
CA LYS A 156 1.41 13.58 11.11
C LYS A 156 0.66 12.30 11.49
N LEU A 157 -0.59 12.18 11.07
CA LEU A 157 -1.39 10.98 11.29
C LEU A 157 -0.90 9.80 10.46
N LYS A 158 -0.42 10.03 9.23
CA LYS A 158 0.17 9.00 8.40
C LYS A 158 1.41 8.40 9.06
N VAL A 159 2.31 9.25 9.55
CA VAL A 159 3.50 8.80 10.29
C VAL A 159 3.10 7.97 11.52
N ALA A 160 2.12 8.41 12.32
CA ALA A 160 1.65 7.66 13.48
C ALA A 160 1.05 6.28 13.10
N PHE A 161 0.27 6.22 12.02
CA PHE A 161 -0.29 4.98 11.50
C PHE A 161 0.80 4.04 10.97
N ASP A 162 1.77 4.56 10.24
CA ASP A 162 2.91 3.79 9.75
C ASP A 162 3.71 3.21 10.94
N PHE A 163 3.91 3.96 12.02
CA PHE A 163 4.52 3.45 13.25
C PHE A 163 3.74 2.26 13.84
N THR A 164 2.41 2.32 13.89
CA THR A 164 1.61 1.18 14.39
C THR A 164 1.76 -0.07 13.54
N LEU A 165 1.88 0.09 12.22
CA LEU A 165 2.10 -1.01 11.29
C LEU A 165 3.50 -1.62 11.47
N VAL A 166 4.53 -0.80 11.61
CA VAL A 166 5.90 -1.27 11.88
C VAL A 166 5.96 -2.04 13.20
N ILE A 167 5.38 -1.51 14.28
CA ILE A 167 5.35 -2.20 15.59
C ILE A 167 4.65 -3.56 15.46
N THR A 168 3.51 -3.61 14.76
CA THR A 168 2.77 -4.86 14.54
C THR A 168 3.59 -5.85 13.71
N GLY A 169 4.29 -5.37 12.68
CA GLY A 169 5.22 -6.18 11.88
C GLY A 169 6.37 -6.75 12.71
N CYS A 170 6.98 -5.95 13.59
CA CYS A 170 8.02 -6.42 14.50
C CYS A 170 7.51 -7.51 15.45
N ILE A 171 6.34 -7.31 16.07
CA ILE A 171 5.73 -8.30 16.97
C ILE A 171 5.47 -9.61 16.22
N LEU A 172 4.89 -9.55 15.02
CA LEU A 172 4.65 -10.73 14.19
C LEU A 172 5.95 -11.43 13.80
N SER A 173 7.01 -10.67 13.49
CA SER A 173 8.32 -11.23 13.16
C SER A 173 8.91 -12.03 14.33
N PHE A 174 8.83 -11.52 15.57
CA PHE A 174 9.29 -12.24 16.75
C PHE A 174 8.47 -13.49 17.10
N ILE A 175 7.16 -13.49 16.77
CA ILE A 175 6.29 -14.64 17.01
C ILE A 175 6.54 -15.76 15.99
N PHE A 176 6.71 -15.42 14.71
CA PHE A 176 6.87 -16.40 13.63
C PHE A 176 8.33 -16.82 13.39
N PHE A 177 9.30 -15.96 13.69
CA PHE A 177 10.73 -16.19 13.47
C PHE A 177 11.57 -15.87 14.72
N PRO A 178 11.40 -16.64 15.81
CA PRO A 178 12.20 -16.49 17.03
C PRO A 178 13.68 -16.90 16.85
#